data_AF-A0A0H4HYX6-F1
#
_entry.id   AF-A0A0H4HYX6-F1
#
_cell.length_a   1.000
_cell.length_b   1.000
_cell.length_c   1.000
_cell.angle_alpha   90.00
_cell.angle_beta   90.00
_cell.angle_gamma   90.00
#
_symmetry.space_group_name_H-M   'P 1'
#
loop_
_entity.id
_entity.type
_entity.pdbx_description
1 polymer ?
#
loop_
_entity_poly.entity_id
_entity_poly.type
_entity_poly.pdbx_seq_one_letter_code
_entity_poly.pdbx_strand_id
1 'polypeptide(L)'
;MSPSFFEIIQLSNGDYALRRVDDDGAPLVRISFSEEAKDMMDDRQMQVAKAMIAAGIDAAGDSAQDLDEDITDSGSDAEWFDAPHSPTLH
;
A
#
# COMPACT_ATOMS: atom_id res chain seq x y z
N MET A 1 6.27 15.85 -10.19
CA MET A 1 6.45 15.67 -8.73
C MET A 1 7.94 15.60 -8.47
N SER A 2 8.49 16.52 -7.67
CA SER A 2 9.87 16.41 -7.19
C SER A 2 10.01 15.13 -6.35
N PRO A 3 11.12 14.39 -6.42
CA PRO A 3 11.31 13.22 -5.57
C PRO A 3 11.31 13.67 -4.11
N SER A 4 10.36 13.17 -3.32
CA SER A 4 10.38 13.34 -1.87
C SER A 4 11.33 12.31 -1.28
N PHE A 5 12.33 12.77 -0.55
CA PHE A 5 13.25 11.91 0.18
C PHE A 5 12.69 11.65 1.57
N PHE A 6 12.72 10.39 2.00
CA PHE A 6 12.32 10.00 3.34
C PHE A 6 13.54 9.56 4.15
N GLU A 7 13.52 9.88 5.44
CA GLU A 7 14.53 9.44 6.40
C GLU A 7 13.88 8.78 7.60
N ILE A 8 14.64 7.87 8.21
CA ILE A 8 14.28 7.22 9.47
C ILE A 8 15.18 7.80 10.56
N ILE A 9 14.57 8.47 11.53
CA ILE A 9 15.26 9.10 12.65
C ILE A 9 14.88 8.45 13.97
N GLN A 10 15.78 8.52 14.95
CA GLN A 10 15.43 8.24 16.34
C GLN A 10 14.96 9.53 17.01
N LEU A 11 13.80 9.47 17.64
CA LEU A 11 13.23 10.58 18.38
C LEU A 11 13.85 10.66 19.78
N SER A 12 13.73 11.82 20.44
CA SER A 12 14.27 12.05 21.79
C SER A 12 13.69 11.12 22.86
N ASN A 13 12.51 10.54 22.61
CA ASN A 13 11.89 9.55 23.49
C ASN A 13 12.33 8.10 23.19
N GLY A 14 13.25 7.89 22.25
CA GLY A 14 13.76 6.57 21.86
C GLY A 14 12.91 5.81 20.84
N ASP A 15 11.82 6.41 20.35
CA ASP A 15 11.05 5.87 19.23
C ASP A 15 11.77 6.08 17.90
N TYR A 16 11.33 5.35 16.88
CA TYR A 16 11.80 5.53 15.51
C TYR A 16 10.68 6.12 14.65
N ALA A 17 11.02 7.07 13.79
CA ALA A 17 10.03 7.74 12.94
C ALA A 17 10.50 7.85 11.50
N LEU A 18 9.57 7.62 10.56
CA LEU A 18 9.74 7.92 9.14
C LEU A 18 9.18 9.31 8.86
N ARG A 19 9.99 10.20 8.29
CA ARG A 19 9.54 11.55 7.90
C ARG A 19 10.15 11.98 6.57
N ARG A 20 9.61 13.05 6.01
CA ARG A 20 10.15 13.75 4.85
C ARG A 20 11.40 14.52 5.27
N VAL A 21 12.42 14.53 4.43
CA VAL A 21 13.68 15.27 4.70
C VAL A 21 13.47 16.78 4.55
N ASP A 22 12.54 17.17 3.67
CA ASP A 22 12.22 18.54 3.29
C ASP A 22 11.09 19.17 4.12
N ASP A 23 10.54 18.43 5.09
CA ASP A 23 9.41 18.87 5.91
C ASP A 23 9.57 18.43 7.37
N ASP A 24 9.50 19.39 8.30
CA ASP A 24 9.49 19.17 9.75
C ASP A 24 8.08 18.84 10.30
N GLY A 25 7.14 18.52 9.41
CA GLY A 25 5.79 18.07 9.73
C GLY A 25 5.73 16.78 10.55
N ALA A 26 4.49 16.34 10.80
CA ALA A 26 4.24 15.13 11.59
C ALA A 26 4.85 13.90 10.90
N PRO A 27 5.47 12.97 11.67
CA PRO A 27 6.04 11.76 11.09
C PRO A 27 4.94 10.90 10.45
N LEU A 28 5.26 10.29 9.32
CA LEU A 28 4.36 9.44 8.56
C LEU A 28 4.10 8.11 9.28
N VAL A 29 5.14 7.58 9.93
CA VAL A 29 5.10 6.34 10.70
C VAL A 29 5.91 6.54 11.96
N ARG A 30 5.43 5.98 13.09
CA ARG A 30 6.15 5.92 14.36
C ARG A 30 6.18 4.49 14.86
N ILE A 31 7.36 4.03 15.28
CA ILE A 31 7.60 2.68 15.81
C ILE A 31 8.13 2.85 17.23
N SER A 32 7.40 2.26 18.17
CA SER A 32 7.77 2.21 19.58
C SER A 32 8.01 0.75 19.97
N PHE A 33 9.21 0.45 20.42
CA PHE A 33 9.54 -0.85 21.00
C PHE A 33 9.30 -0.82 22.51
N SER A 34 8.69 -1.88 23.05
CA SER A 34 8.65 -2.10 24.49
C SER A 34 10.06 -2.28 25.05
N GLU A 35 10.24 -2.09 26.37
CA GLU A 35 11.53 -2.33 27.04
C GLU A 35 12.01 -3.77 26.82
N GLU A 36 11.12 -4.75 26.99
CA GLU A 36 11.42 -6.17 26.73
C GLU A 36 11.94 -6.40 25.29
N ALA A 37 11.30 -5.80 24.28
CA ALA A 37 11.75 -5.93 22.90
C ALA A 37 13.12 -5.26 22.67
N LYS A 38 13.38 -4.12 23.34
CA LYS A 38 14.67 -3.43 23.26
C LYS A 38 15.79 -4.29 23.83
N ASP A 39 15.56 -4.94 24.97
CA ASP A 39 16.53 -5.82 25.63
C ASP A 39 16.83 -7.06 24.78
N MET A 40 15.81 -7.64 24.15
CA MET A 40 15.99 -8.79 23.24
C MET A 40 16.78 -8.44 21.97
N MET A 41 16.66 -7.20 21.49
CA MET A 41 17.25 -6.76 20.22
C MET A 41 18.71 -6.30 20.35
N ASP A 42 19.25 -6.15 21.57
CA ASP A 42 20.68 -5.85 21.83
C ASP A 42 21.20 -4.71 20.94
N ASP A 43 20.57 -3.53 21.07
CA ASP A 43 20.85 -2.29 20.30
C ASP A 43 20.61 -2.36 18.77
N ARG A 44 19.91 -3.37 18.27
CA ARG A 44 19.56 -3.51 16.84
C ARG A 44 18.25 -2.84 16.44
N GLN A 45 17.62 -2.06 17.31
CA GLN A 45 16.26 -1.56 17.06
C GLN A 45 16.18 -0.66 15.82
N MET A 46 17.24 0.09 15.50
CA MET A 46 17.34 0.86 14.25
C MET A 46 17.32 -0.04 13.00
N GLN A 47 18.02 -1.17 13.02
CA GLN A 47 18.05 -2.11 11.89
C GLN A 47 16.68 -2.77 11.71
N VAL A 48 16.03 -3.13 12.83
CA VAL A 48 14.69 -3.71 12.83
C VAL A 48 13.66 -2.70 12.32
N ALA A 49 13.68 -1.45 12.79
CA ALA A 49 12.78 -0.40 12.31
C ALA A 49 12.91 -0.17 10.81
N LYS A 50 14.13 -0.16 10.26
CA LYS A 50 14.38 -0.07 8.81
C LYS A 50 13.75 -1.23 8.04
N ALA A 51 13.94 -2.45 8.53
CA ALA A 51 13.37 -3.64 7.90
C ALA A 51 11.83 -3.62 7.93
N MET A 52 11.22 -3.23 9.05
CA MET A 52 9.76 -3.10 9.18
C MET A 52 9.18 -2.07 8.20
N ILE A 53 9.84 -0.92 8.05
CA ILE A 53 9.39 0.13 7.12
C ILE A 53 9.54 -0.34 5.67
N ALA A 54 10.67 -0.99 5.33
CA ALA A 54 10.86 -1.54 4.00
C ALA A 54 9.79 -2.57 3.63
N ALA A 55 9.49 -3.50 4.55
CA ALA A 55 8.43 -4.49 4.38
C ALA A 55 7.03 -3.83 4.25
N GLY A 56 6.76 -2.77 5.02
CA GLY A 56 5.50 -2.03 4.93
C GLY A 56 5.32 -1.31 3.59
N ILE A 57 6.40 -0.76 3.02
CA ILE A 57 6.38 -0.14 1.68
C ILE A 57 6.08 -1.20 0.62
N ASP A 58 6.74 -2.36 0.70
CA ASP A 58 6.56 -3.46 -0.23
C ASP A 58 5.09 -3.95 -0.22
N ALA A 59 4.54 -4.20 0.96
CA ALA A 59 3.15 -4.62 1.14
C ALA A 59 2.13 -3.57 0.64
N ALA A 60 2.42 -2.27 0.84
CA ALA A 60 1.57 -1.19 0.34
C ALA A 60 1.63 -1.04 -1.19
N GLY A 61 2.78 -1.33 -1.80
CA GLY A 61 2.95 -1.35 -3.26
C GLY A 61 2.21 -2.51 -3.91
N ASP A 62 2.25 -3.69 -3.31
CA ASP A 62 1.54 -4.90 -3.78
C ASP A 62 0.01 -4.72 -3.73
N SER A 63 -0.49 -4.12 -2.65
CA SER A 63 -1.93 -3.83 -2.49
C SER A 63 -2.49 -2.87 -3.56
N ALA A 64 -1.65 -2.08 -4.23
CA ALA A 64 -2.09 -1.20 -5.32
C ALA A 64 -2.23 -1.96 -6.66
N GLN A 65 -1.64 -3.14 -6.80
CA GLN A 65 -1.72 -3.98 -7.99
C GLN A 65 -2.98 -4.88 -7.95
N ASP A 66 -3.39 -5.34 -6.76
CA ASP A 66 -4.54 -6.25 -6.59
C ASP A 66 -5.92 -5.58 -6.79
N LEU A 67 -6.00 -4.24 -6.76
CA LEU A 67 -7.26 -3.50 -6.92
C LEU A 67 -7.69 -3.31 -8.39
N ASP A 68 -6.83 -3.63 -9.36
CA ASP A 68 -7.13 -3.49 -10.79
C ASP A 68 -7.71 -4.79 -11.43
N GLU A 69 -7.73 -5.93 -10.73
CA GLU A 69 -8.18 -7.22 -11.28
C GLU A 69 -9.68 -7.55 -11.08
N ASP A 70 -10.48 -6.70 -10.42
CA ASP A 70 -11.91 -6.97 -10.12
C ASP A 70 -12.92 -6.12 -10.93
N ILE A 71 -12.52 -5.54 -12.08
CA ILE A 71 -13.42 -4.72 -12.93
C ILE A 71 -13.79 -5.40 -14.27
N THR A 72 -13.30 -6.60 -14.57
CA THR A 72 -13.67 -7.30 -15.82
C THR A 72 -14.57 -8.52 -15.60
N ASP A 73 -15.75 -8.33 -15.02
CA ASP A 73 -16.89 -9.21 -15.32
C ASP A 73 -18.21 -8.43 -15.25
N SER A 74 -18.40 -7.50 -16.19
CA SER A 74 -19.71 -6.90 -16.44
C SER A 74 -19.85 -6.42 -17.88
N GLY A 75 -20.56 -7.23 -18.66
CA GLY A 75 -21.14 -6.89 -19.96
C GLY A 75 -20.66 -7.84 -21.05
N SER A 76 -21.49 -8.35 -21.95
CA SER A 76 -22.92 -8.17 -22.20
C SER A 76 -23.23 -9.01 -23.44
N ASP A 77 -24.08 -10.02 -23.36
CA ASP A 77 -24.63 -10.68 -24.55
C ASP A 77 -26.16 -10.68 -24.45
N ALA A 78 -26.71 -9.46 -24.52
CA ALA A 78 -28.11 -9.24 -24.85
C ALA A 78 -28.21 -9.14 -26.38
N GLU A 79 -28.22 -10.28 -27.06
CA GLU A 79 -28.46 -10.36 -28.50
C GLU A 79 -29.98 -10.26 -28.78
N TRP A 80 -30.52 -9.04 -28.73
CA TRP A 80 -31.81 -8.71 -29.33
C TRP A 80 -31.57 -8.28 -30.79
N PHE A 81 -31.51 -9.25 -31.70
CA PHE A 81 -31.53 -8.98 -33.13
C PHE A 81 -32.89 -9.31 -33.75
N ASP A 82 -33.62 -8.23 -34.00
CA ASP A 82 -34.26 -7.89 -35.28
C ASP A 82 -35.01 -9.00 -36.03
N ALA A 83 -36.34 -8.97 -35.94
CA ALA A 83 -37.21 -9.63 -36.92
C ALA A 83 -36.90 -9.06 -38.31
N PRO A 84 -36.98 -9.87 -39.39
CA PRO A 84 -38.14 -9.63 -40.24
C PRO A 84 -38.64 -10.83 -41.08
N HIS A 85 -39.89 -10.66 -41.54
CA HIS A 85 -40.53 -11.27 -42.72
C HIS A 85 -41.27 -12.61 -42.53
N SER A 86 -42.61 -12.52 -42.53
CA SER A 86 -43.49 -13.55 -43.11
C SER A 86 -43.05 -13.86 -44.55
N PRO A 87 -43.20 -15.12 -45.04
CA PRO A 87 -44.42 -15.40 -45.80
C PRO A 87 -44.89 -16.88 -45.88
N THR A 88 -46.18 -17.00 -46.25
CA THR A 88 -46.86 -18.03 -47.07
C THR A 88 -47.43 -19.33 -46.47
N LEU A 89 -48.68 -19.56 -46.90
CA LEU A 89 -49.58 -20.70 -46.74
C LEU A 89 -48.97 -22.08 -47.04
N HIS A 90 -49.42 -23.09 -46.29
CA HIS A 90 -50.23 -24.19 -46.84
C HIS A 90 -51.13 -24.77 -45.74
#